data_AF-A0A2N2CFX6-F1
#
_entry.id   AF-A0A2N2CFX6-F1
#
_cell.length_a   1.000
_cell.length_b   1.000
_cell.length_c   1.000
_cell.angle_alpha   90.00
_cell.angle_beta   90.00
_cell.angle_gamma   90.00
#
_symmetry.space_group_name_H-M   'P 1'
#
loop_
_entity.id
_entity.type
_entity.pdbx_description
1 polymer ?
#
loop_
_entity_poly.entity_id
_entity_poly.type
_entity_poly.pdbx_seq_one_letter_code
_entity_poly.pdbx_strand_id
1 'polypeptide(L)'
;MKKRYAIVCMIIVIMALSLGNQKLVNRSLAYAPVAENGIMDLSEWDFLKDGPVELRGEWTFYFNTFLTHEDFAKGVDVDSHRISIPSTIKSMNEKKPFEENTFYGTLRLVIHLPKTYDTYGLRSEIVLTAYELYVNGRMEGMVGKIGSDPASGYPRYKVMNSFFNVENNTLEIIYHTSDFHFEDCAIIAPTFGLANQIAYMGEIGLARDLFLFGILLIMGIYHLSLYWMRKKDASPLYFGLFCLLFATRMLLVGERFIPNRLDIDVMIYVRVAYISVFLGFSTLCGFVYHTVYGLFPKAFLKLAWYMGGIASFLTLFLQTKSISVLLILYFTIGFTMLIYSMIKLVIGIKNQYKYAAGLLFGFVILSATFVNDFIYELTLSNSPSMIPLGITVFVFTQAYIIASKFSSAFSLAEHLSIEKESMLLELKHVNNNLESIVEKRTQDLQSALDEMASMSRTDDLTKLPNRRSIISDLEEVVKQGKKYFIGLIDVDNFKTINDSYGHKAGDRVLIAMSEAMKTYVGSEGMIGRWGGEEFLLVMYEDKLEEAMRFANGLREHIAGLMFEAIDVGITITIGISVCDDRLSLDHCINQADEALYLGKRNGRNQCRQAKR
;
A
#
# COMPACT_ATOMS: atom_id res chain seq x y z
N MET A 1 -13.51 -22.41 12.51
CA MET A 1 -13.29 -22.93 13.88
C MET A 1 -11.83 -23.27 14.16
N LYS A 2 -11.14 -24.13 13.39
CA LYS A 2 -9.74 -24.55 13.65
C LYS A 2 -8.71 -23.43 13.88
N LYS A 3 -8.80 -22.27 13.18
CA LYS A 3 -7.88 -21.12 13.36
C LYS A 3 -8.00 -20.40 14.71
N ARG A 4 -9.19 -20.40 15.35
CA ARG A 4 -9.39 -19.75 16.66
C ARG A 4 -8.76 -20.55 17.79
N TYR A 5 -8.77 -21.88 17.69
CA TYR A 5 -8.15 -22.78 18.67
C TYR A 5 -6.62 -22.70 18.67
N ALA A 6 -5.98 -22.53 17.51
CA ALA A 6 -4.53 -22.39 17.44
C ALA A 6 -4.00 -21.14 18.19
N ILE A 7 -4.70 -20.01 18.06
CA ILE A 7 -4.36 -18.76 18.75
C ILE A 7 -4.59 -18.90 20.26
N VAL A 8 -5.71 -19.49 20.66
CA VAL A 8 -6.01 -19.75 22.08
C VAL A 8 -5.00 -20.70 22.69
N CYS A 9 -4.60 -21.78 21.99
CA CYS A 9 -3.57 -22.69 22.46
C CYS A 9 -2.20 -22.02 22.57
N MET A 10 -1.81 -21.18 21.61
CA MET A 10 -0.54 -20.43 21.69
C MET A 10 -0.55 -19.44 22.86
N ILE A 11 -1.66 -18.73 23.09
CA ILE A 11 -1.83 -17.82 24.24
C ILE A 11 -1.82 -18.60 25.55
N ILE A 12 -2.44 -19.77 25.62
CA ILE A 12 -2.42 -20.64 26.80
C ILE A 12 -1.01 -21.14 27.09
N VAL A 13 -0.24 -21.52 26.06
CA VAL A 13 1.17 -21.92 26.23
C VAL A 13 2.01 -20.75 26.72
N ILE A 14 1.84 -19.55 26.17
CA ILE A 14 2.55 -18.33 26.61
C ILE A 14 2.15 -17.95 28.04
N MET A 15 0.85 -18.00 28.37
CA MET A 15 0.35 -17.75 29.73
C MET A 15 0.86 -18.80 30.71
N ALA A 16 0.85 -20.09 30.35
CA ALA A 16 1.36 -21.17 31.18
C ALA A 16 2.87 -21.05 31.45
N LEU A 17 3.65 -20.65 30.44
CA LEU A 17 5.08 -20.36 30.59
C LEU A 17 5.33 -19.13 31.48
N SER A 18 4.44 -18.12 31.45
CA SER A 18 4.56 -16.93 32.33
C SER A 18 4.05 -17.15 33.77
N LEU A 19 3.01 -17.97 33.96
CA LEU A 19 2.35 -18.21 35.25
C LEU A 19 3.05 -19.29 36.08
N GLY A 20 3.76 -20.22 35.43
CA GLY A 20 4.51 -21.29 36.10
C GLY A 20 5.51 -20.78 37.13
N ASN A 21 6.05 -19.57 36.94
CA ASN A 21 7.02 -18.94 37.85
C ASN A 21 6.40 -18.19 39.04
N GLN A 22 5.11 -17.81 38.99
CA GLN A 22 4.49 -17.01 40.08
C GLN A 22 4.18 -17.85 41.34
N LYS A 23 3.98 -19.17 41.20
CA LYS A 23 3.60 -20.04 42.32
C LYS A 23 4.71 -20.29 43.35
N LEU A 24 5.98 -20.20 42.96
CA LEU A 24 7.11 -20.31 43.90
C LEU A 24 7.35 -19.01 44.68
N VAL A 25 7.23 -17.85 44.02
CA VAL A 25 7.50 -16.54 44.63
C VAL A 25 6.40 -16.09 45.60
N ASN A 26 5.13 -16.33 45.28
CA ASN A 26 4.02 -15.86 46.13
C ASN A 26 3.86 -16.64 47.45
N ARG A 27 4.47 -17.82 47.61
CA ARG A 27 4.40 -18.59 48.87
C ARG A 27 5.35 -18.04 49.94
N SER A 28 6.47 -17.42 49.57
CA SER A 28 7.48 -16.93 50.52
C SER A 28 7.09 -15.59 51.18
N LEU A 29 6.38 -14.72 50.47
CA LEU A 29 6.11 -13.33 50.88
C LEU A 29 5.10 -13.17 52.03
N ALA A 30 4.12 -14.07 52.19
CA ALA A 30 3.06 -13.88 53.19
C ALA A 30 3.51 -14.19 54.65
N TYR A 31 4.66 -14.84 54.81
CA TYR A 31 5.19 -15.28 56.12
C TYR A 31 6.66 -14.92 56.34
N ALA A 32 7.25 -14.09 55.45
CA ALA A 32 8.64 -13.67 55.57
C ALA A 32 8.84 -12.77 56.81
N PRO A 33 9.89 -12.99 57.62
CA PRO A 33 10.29 -12.07 58.68
C PRO A 33 10.55 -10.67 58.12
N VAL A 34 10.23 -9.65 58.91
CA VAL A 34 10.42 -8.23 58.56
C VAL A 34 11.44 -7.65 59.53
N ALA A 35 12.29 -6.75 59.06
CA ALA A 35 13.24 -6.05 59.91
C ALA A 35 12.51 -5.16 60.91
N GLU A 36 12.90 -5.25 62.17
CA GLU A 36 12.44 -4.38 63.24
C GLU A 36 13.66 -3.77 63.94
N ASN A 37 13.64 -2.45 64.15
CA ASN A 37 14.75 -1.73 64.78
C ASN A 37 16.13 -1.97 64.14
N GLY A 38 16.18 -2.14 62.82
CA GLY A 38 17.42 -2.38 62.08
C GLY A 38 17.99 -3.78 62.25
N ILE A 39 17.20 -4.72 62.78
CA ILE A 39 17.57 -6.13 62.93
C ILE A 39 16.51 -6.99 62.24
N MET A 40 16.95 -7.96 61.45
CA MET A 40 16.08 -8.98 60.85
C MET A 40 16.53 -10.36 61.32
N ASP A 41 15.62 -11.12 61.91
CA ASP A 41 15.90 -12.48 62.35
C ASP A 41 15.45 -13.49 61.29
N LEU A 42 16.42 -14.12 60.62
CA LEU A 42 16.23 -15.20 59.66
C LEU A 42 16.77 -16.54 60.22
N SER A 43 17.02 -16.65 61.52
CA SER A 43 17.64 -17.84 62.12
C SER A 43 16.83 -19.12 61.89
N GLU A 44 15.52 -18.99 61.75
CA GLU A 44 14.57 -20.09 61.48
C GLU A 44 14.15 -20.16 59.99
N TRP A 45 14.71 -19.31 59.13
CA TRP A 45 14.36 -19.27 57.70
C TRP A 45 15.10 -20.35 56.91
N ASP A 46 14.36 -21.21 56.20
CA ASP A 46 14.93 -22.22 55.34
C ASP A 46 14.98 -21.74 53.89
N PHE A 47 16.12 -21.18 53.47
CA PHE A 47 16.29 -20.69 52.10
C PHE A 47 16.10 -21.76 51.02
N LEU A 48 16.34 -23.05 51.29
CA LEU A 48 16.13 -24.11 50.30
C LEU A 48 14.64 -24.39 50.09
N LYS A 49 13.84 -24.30 51.15
CA LYS A 49 12.40 -24.59 51.13
C LYS A 49 11.55 -23.36 50.81
N ASP A 50 11.86 -22.25 51.46
CA ASP A 50 11.07 -21.02 51.45
C ASP A 50 11.59 -20.00 50.42
N GLY A 51 12.83 -20.18 49.94
CA GLY A 51 13.42 -19.37 48.88
C GLY A 51 14.06 -18.07 49.35
N PRO A 52 14.39 -17.16 48.41
CA PRO A 52 14.95 -15.86 48.74
C PRO A 52 13.92 -15.00 49.49
N VAL A 53 14.44 -14.15 50.37
CA VAL A 53 13.68 -13.23 51.21
C VAL A 53 14.00 -11.78 50.80
N GLU A 54 13.03 -10.90 50.95
CA GLU A 54 13.24 -9.48 50.74
C GLU A 54 13.50 -8.81 52.07
N LEU A 55 14.53 -7.97 52.12
CA LEU A 55 14.96 -7.31 53.33
C LEU A 55 14.08 -6.09 53.64
N ARG A 56 12.77 -6.33 53.80
CA ARG A 56 11.74 -5.33 54.13
C ARG A 56 11.76 -4.97 55.60
N GLY A 57 11.14 -3.85 55.96
CA GLY A 57 10.94 -3.43 57.34
C GLY A 57 11.75 -2.21 57.74
N GLU A 58 11.92 -1.99 59.03
CA GLU A 58 12.61 -0.84 59.58
C GLU A 58 14.13 -1.04 59.60
N TRP A 59 14.82 -0.28 58.75
CA TRP A 59 16.27 -0.17 58.74
C TRP A 59 16.75 1.04 59.53
N THR A 60 18.03 1.04 59.89
CA THR A 60 18.68 2.19 60.54
C THR A 60 19.33 3.08 59.49
N PHE A 61 19.06 4.38 59.53
CA PHE A 61 19.68 5.36 58.66
C PHE A 61 20.39 6.44 59.45
N TYR A 62 21.62 6.75 59.05
CA TYR A 62 22.45 7.80 59.63
C TYR A 62 22.70 8.86 58.55
N PHE A 63 22.06 10.02 58.69
CA PHE A 63 22.17 11.10 57.73
C PHE A 63 23.54 11.80 57.80
N ASN A 64 24.06 12.20 56.66
CA ASN A 64 25.28 12.99 56.46
C ASN A 64 26.53 12.40 57.13
N THR A 65 26.63 11.07 57.22
CA THR A 65 27.83 10.40 57.70
C THR A 65 27.98 9.04 57.03
N PHE A 66 29.20 8.72 56.61
CA PHE A 66 29.59 7.38 56.18
C PHE A 66 30.23 6.65 57.37
N LEU A 67 29.49 5.70 57.95
CA LEU A 67 29.90 4.91 59.11
C LEU A 67 30.29 3.50 58.67
N THR A 68 31.45 3.04 59.12
CA THR A 68 32.00 1.73 58.79
C THR A 68 31.62 0.67 59.83
N HIS A 69 31.86 -0.60 59.49
CA HIS A 69 31.73 -1.72 60.42
C HIS A 69 32.51 -1.49 61.74
N GLU A 70 33.73 -0.94 61.64
CA GLU A 70 34.55 -0.65 62.81
C GLU A 70 33.95 0.44 63.71
N ASP A 71 33.32 1.45 63.11
CA ASP A 71 32.68 2.53 63.87
C ASP A 71 31.54 1.95 64.71
N PHE A 72 30.70 1.08 64.13
CA PHE A 72 29.64 0.37 64.86
C PHE A 72 30.18 -0.57 65.94
N ALA A 73 31.31 -1.25 65.70
CA ALA A 73 31.95 -2.10 66.69
C ALA A 73 32.51 -1.30 67.89
N LYS A 74 32.98 -0.07 67.67
CA LYS A 74 33.49 0.83 68.71
C LYS A 74 32.38 1.57 69.47
N GLY A 75 31.15 1.52 68.95
CA GLY A 75 30.00 2.27 69.46
C GLY A 75 29.93 3.65 68.81
N VAL A 76 28.83 3.91 68.10
CA VAL A 76 28.59 5.19 67.40
C VAL A 76 27.61 6.02 68.22
N ASP A 77 28.00 7.26 68.54
CA ASP A 77 27.13 8.28 69.14
C ASP A 77 26.71 9.30 68.06
N VAL A 78 25.89 8.85 67.11
CA VAL A 78 25.35 9.66 66.01
C VAL A 78 23.86 9.41 65.91
N ASP A 79 23.09 10.48 65.70
CA ASP A 79 21.64 10.41 65.55
C ASP A 79 21.23 9.44 64.44
N SER A 80 20.44 8.45 64.82
CA SER A 80 19.94 7.40 63.93
C SER A 80 18.44 7.55 63.71
N HIS A 81 18.00 7.28 62.50
CA HIS A 81 16.60 7.36 62.09
C HIS A 81 16.12 6.00 61.61
N ARG A 82 14.89 5.62 61.95
CA ARG A 82 14.28 4.39 61.45
C ARG A 82 13.60 4.67 60.12
N ILE A 83 13.99 3.98 59.05
CA ILE A 83 13.34 4.11 57.73
C ILE A 83 12.72 2.77 57.37
N SER A 84 11.42 2.78 57.06
CA SER A 84 10.74 1.60 56.54
C SER A 84 11.11 1.38 55.08
N ILE A 85 11.52 0.17 54.72
CA ILE A 85 11.87 -0.24 53.36
C ILE A 85 10.86 -1.30 52.88
N PRO A 86 10.30 -1.18 51.66
CA PRO A 86 10.62 -0.17 50.65
C PRO A 86 10.12 1.24 51.05
N SER A 87 10.84 2.27 50.59
CA SER A 87 10.60 3.68 50.94
C SER A 87 10.56 4.56 49.70
N THR A 88 9.67 5.54 49.70
CA THR A 88 9.60 6.63 48.71
C THR A 88 10.13 7.94 49.31
N ILE A 89 10.29 8.95 48.46
CA ILE A 89 10.51 10.34 48.89
C ILE A 89 9.50 10.75 49.96
N LYS A 90 8.20 10.45 49.74
CA LYS A 90 7.13 10.93 50.62
C LYS A 90 7.29 10.35 52.03
N SER A 91 7.62 9.07 52.14
CA SER A 91 7.88 8.42 53.43
C SER A 91 9.21 8.84 54.04
N MET A 92 10.21 9.19 53.23
CA MET A 92 11.49 9.70 53.74
C MET A 92 11.40 11.16 54.19
N ASN A 93 10.65 12.02 53.50
CA ASN A 93 10.52 13.45 53.82
C ASN A 93 9.98 13.70 55.23
N GLU A 94 9.09 12.83 55.74
CA GLU A 94 8.60 12.91 57.12
C GLU A 94 9.71 12.66 58.16
N LYS A 95 10.80 12.01 57.75
CA LYS A 95 11.93 11.60 58.59
C LYS A 95 13.24 12.30 58.22
N LYS A 96 13.23 13.16 57.19
CA LYS A 96 14.40 13.91 56.74
C LYS A 96 14.63 15.10 57.68
N PRO A 97 15.86 15.34 58.14
CA PRO A 97 16.17 16.50 58.97
C PRO A 97 16.24 17.85 58.22
N PHE A 98 16.14 17.90 56.87
CA PHE A 98 16.49 19.11 56.09
C PHE A 98 15.56 19.41 54.89
N GLU A 99 15.43 20.72 54.55
CA GLU A 99 14.49 21.27 53.55
C GLU A 99 14.86 20.98 52.07
N GLU A 100 16.14 20.83 51.74
CA GLU A 100 16.62 20.74 50.34
C GLU A 100 16.49 19.35 49.71
N ASN A 101 16.00 18.37 50.47
CA ASN A 101 15.70 17.01 50.02
C ASN A 101 16.88 16.18 49.46
N THR A 102 18.10 16.71 49.47
CA THR A 102 19.36 16.04 49.12
C THR A 102 20.09 15.55 50.38
N PHE A 103 20.78 14.42 50.29
CA PHE A 103 21.53 13.87 51.41
C PHE A 103 22.55 12.82 50.97
N TYR A 104 23.50 12.54 51.85
CA TYR A 104 24.27 11.31 51.85
C TYR A 104 24.11 10.64 53.21
N GLY A 105 24.52 9.39 53.35
CA GLY A 105 24.45 8.72 54.64
C GLY A 105 24.75 7.24 54.61
N THR A 106 24.51 6.62 55.76
CA THR A 106 24.70 5.21 56.00
C THR A 106 23.38 4.54 56.32
N LEU A 107 22.99 3.57 55.51
CA LEU A 107 21.85 2.71 55.75
C LEU A 107 22.38 1.34 56.25
N ARG A 108 21.89 0.88 57.40
CA ARG A 108 22.38 -0.32 58.08
C ARG A 108 21.25 -1.29 58.45
N LEU A 109 21.50 -2.57 58.20
CA LEU A 109 20.70 -3.70 58.67
C LEU A 109 21.61 -4.79 59.22
N VAL A 110 21.23 -5.38 60.35
CA VAL A 110 21.84 -6.60 60.89
C VAL A 110 20.89 -7.76 60.69
N ILE A 111 21.39 -8.87 60.18
CA ILE A 111 20.63 -10.07 59.87
C ILE A 111 21.19 -11.23 60.69
N HIS A 112 20.33 -11.93 61.42
CA HIS A 112 20.67 -13.20 62.06
C HIS A 112 20.33 -14.34 61.10
N LEU A 113 21.31 -15.19 60.81
CA LEU A 113 21.24 -16.24 59.80
C LEU A 113 21.13 -17.64 60.43
N PRO A 114 20.54 -18.61 59.71
CA PRO A 114 20.51 -20.00 60.16
C PRO A 114 21.92 -20.59 60.22
N LYS A 115 22.12 -21.64 61.04
CA LYS A 115 23.41 -22.36 61.19
C LYS A 115 23.68 -23.27 60.00
N THR A 116 23.85 -22.72 58.80
CA THR A 116 24.37 -23.38 57.60
C THR A 116 24.36 -22.40 56.42
N TYR A 117 25.18 -22.71 55.40
CA TYR A 117 25.29 -22.12 54.05
C TYR A 117 26.61 -21.35 53.83
N ASP A 118 27.38 -21.80 52.84
CA ASP A 118 28.74 -21.31 52.56
C ASP A 118 28.74 -19.97 51.80
N THR A 119 27.79 -19.74 50.88
CA THR A 119 27.75 -18.52 50.04
C THR A 119 26.33 -18.01 49.83
N TYR A 120 26.12 -16.75 50.18
CA TYR A 120 24.87 -16.03 49.98
C TYR A 120 24.98 -15.04 48.81
N GLY A 121 23.82 -14.63 48.31
CA GLY A 121 23.70 -13.57 47.32
C GLY A 121 22.80 -12.45 47.83
N LEU A 122 23.10 -11.22 47.38
CA LEU A 122 22.27 -10.05 47.57
C LEU A 122 22.03 -9.36 46.23
N ARG A 123 20.77 -9.15 45.87
CA ARG A 123 20.34 -8.40 44.69
C ARG A 123 19.81 -7.04 45.12
N SER A 124 20.48 -5.99 44.67
CA SER A 124 20.15 -4.59 44.91
C SER A 124 19.68 -3.95 43.61
N GLU A 125 18.40 -3.57 43.54
CA GLU A 125 17.82 -3.01 42.31
C GLU A 125 17.86 -1.48 42.25
N ILE A 126 17.34 -0.83 43.30
CA ILE A 126 17.35 0.62 43.47
C ILE A 126 17.54 0.92 44.96
N VAL A 127 18.72 1.43 45.31
CA VAL A 127 19.03 1.97 46.64
C VAL A 127 19.55 3.39 46.41
N LEU A 128 18.63 4.34 46.25
CA LEU A 128 18.94 5.70 45.80
C LEU A 128 19.73 5.72 44.48
N THR A 129 20.41 6.82 44.18
CA THR A 129 21.01 7.09 42.86
C THR A 129 22.50 6.74 42.78
N ALA A 130 23.18 6.64 43.92
CA ALA A 130 24.52 6.08 44.04
C ALA A 130 24.70 5.40 45.41
N TYR A 131 25.38 4.26 45.43
CA TYR A 131 25.70 3.56 46.67
C TYR A 131 26.93 2.65 46.57
N GLU A 132 27.55 2.40 47.71
CA GLU A 132 28.54 1.35 47.94
C GLU A 132 27.97 0.36 48.96
N LEU A 133 28.08 -0.93 48.67
CA LEU A 133 27.61 -2.01 49.52
C LEU A 133 28.80 -2.60 50.28
N TYR A 134 28.66 -2.67 51.60
CA TYR A 134 29.56 -3.34 52.50
C TYR A 134 28.84 -4.45 53.25
N VAL A 135 29.51 -5.59 53.35
CA VAL A 135 29.04 -6.77 54.09
C VAL A 135 30.10 -7.13 55.11
N ASN A 136 29.76 -7.10 56.40
CA ASN A 136 30.71 -7.36 57.50
C ASN A 136 32.03 -6.57 57.36
N GLY A 137 31.94 -5.30 56.93
CA GLY A 137 33.08 -4.42 56.72
C GLY A 137 33.83 -4.58 55.39
N ARG A 138 33.55 -5.61 54.60
CA ARG A 138 34.12 -5.80 53.26
C ARG A 138 33.26 -5.14 52.19
N MET A 139 33.86 -4.37 51.28
CA MET A 139 33.15 -3.82 50.12
C MET A 139 32.83 -4.94 49.11
N GLU A 140 31.54 -5.12 48.82
CA GLU A 140 31.02 -6.15 47.91
C GLU A 140 30.58 -5.61 46.55
N GLY A 141 30.45 -4.28 46.42
CA GLY A 141 30.15 -3.65 45.14
C GLY A 141 29.78 -2.17 45.27
N MET A 142 29.68 -1.51 44.12
CA MET A 142 29.28 -0.11 44.03
C MET A 142 28.44 0.16 42.78
N VAL A 143 27.55 1.14 42.89
CA VAL A 143 26.73 1.67 41.81
C VAL A 143 26.86 3.19 41.81
N GLY A 144 27.37 3.72 40.69
CA GLY A 144 27.71 5.14 40.59
C GLY A 144 28.95 5.45 41.41
N LYS A 145 29.07 6.70 41.84
CA LYS A 145 30.08 7.15 42.78
C LYS A 145 29.39 7.97 43.85
N ILE A 146 29.55 7.55 45.11
CA ILE A 146 29.01 8.30 46.23
C ILE A 146 29.81 9.59 46.44
N GLY A 147 29.14 10.62 46.96
CA GLY A 147 29.75 11.90 47.32
C GLY A 147 29.18 12.44 48.62
N SER A 148 29.89 13.37 49.24
CA SER A 148 29.38 14.20 50.34
C SER A 148 28.68 15.46 49.84
N ASP A 149 28.79 15.75 48.54
CA ASP A 149 28.24 16.92 47.88
C ASP A 149 27.92 16.62 46.40
N PRO A 150 27.14 17.48 45.71
CA PRO A 150 26.75 17.24 44.32
C PRO A 150 27.91 17.16 43.31
N ALA A 151 29.10 17.69 43.60
CA ALA A 151 30.22 17.67 42.66
C ALA A 151 31.13 16.43 42.85
N SER A 152 31.10 15.80 44.01
CA SER A 152 31.99 14.67 44.35
C SER A 152 31.46 13.30 43.93
N GLY A 153 30.14 13.17 43.78
CA GLY A 153 29.44 11.94 43.39
C GLY A 153 28.78 12.03 42.01
N TYR A 154 28.52 10.88 41.39
CA TYR A 154 27.68 10.81 40.19
C TYR A 154 26.77 9.58 40.24
N PRO A 155 25.53 9.71 39.75
CA PRO A 155 24.53 8.67 39.82
C PRO A 155 24.77 7.57 38.79
N ARG A 156 24.24 6.37 39.06
CA ARG A 156 24.13 5.30 38.05
C ARG A 156 22.95 4.40 38.39
N TYR A 157 22.20 3.97 37.38
CA TYR A 157 21.13 3.00 37.58
C TYR A 157 21.60 1.64 37.08
N LYS A 158 22.00 0.79 38.02
CA LYS A 158 22.49 -0.56 37.77
C LYS A 158 21.87 -1.51 38.79
N VAL A 159 21.42 -2.66 38.31
CA VAL A 159 21.07 -3.79 39.18
C VAL A 159 22.37 -4.46 39.58
N MET A 160 22.61 -4.60 40.87
CA MET A 160 23.82 -5.19 41.40
C MET A 160 23.51 -6.51 42.10
N ASN A 161 24.17 -7.57 41.66
CA ASN A 161 24.18 -8.85 42.36
C ASN A 161 25.57 -9.00 43.00
N SER A 162 25.61 -9.16 44.32
CA SER A 162 26.84 -9.42 45.07
C SER A 162 26.75 -10.80 45.71
N PHE A 163 27.87 -11.51 45.76
CA PHE A 163 27.95 -12.87 46.30
C PHE A 163 29.10 -12.94 47.30
N PHE A 164 28.81 -13.41 48.50
CA PHE A 164 29.74 -13.37 49.61
C PHE A 164 29.54 -14.56 50.54
N ASN A 165 30.61 -14.91 51.25
CA ASN A 165 30.58 -15.92 52.29
C ASN A 165 30.33 -15.23 53.64
N VAL A 166 29.61 -15.91 54.53
CA VAL A 166 29.38 -15.40 55.89
C VAL A 166 29.99 -16.37 56.89
N GLU A 167 30.98 -15.91 57.64
CA GLU A 167 31.72 -16.75 58.60
C GLU A 167 30.95 -16.99 59.90
N ASN A 168 30.05 -16.07 60.25
CA ASN A 168 29.24 -16.11 61.47
C ASN A 168 27.75 -16.18 61.13
N ASN A 169 26.93 -16.58 62.09
CA ASN A 169 25.47 -16.51 62.00
C ASN A 169 24.90 -15.07 62.04
N THR A 170 25.75 -14.05 61.89
CA THR A 170 25.34 -12.65 61.86
C THR A 170 25.95 -11.98 60.65
N LEU A 171 25.11 -11.29 59.90
CA LEU A 171 25.44 -10.57 58.69
C LEU A 171 25.07 -9.11 58.87
N GLU A 172 26.05 -8.22 58.79
CA GLU A 172 25.83 -6.77 58.76
C GLU A 172 25.89 -6.26 57.32
N ILE A 173 24.82 -5.60 56.89
CA ILE A 173 24.72 -4.92 55.61
C ILE A 173 24.77 -3.41 55.85
N ILE A 174 25.71 -2.75 55.19
CA ILE A 174 25.88 -1.31 55.19
C ILE A 174 25.82 -0.83 53.74
N TYR A 175 24.91 0.09 53.46
CA TYR A 175 24.96 0.91 52.25
C TYR A 175 25.45 2.31 52.62
N HIS A 176 26.60 2.70 52.08
CA HIS A 176 26.95 4.11 51.97
C HIS A 176 26.28 4.63 50.72
N THR A 177 25.52 5.71 50.84
CA THR A 177 24.69 6.17 49.73
C THR A 177 24.58 7.68 49.69
N SER A 178 24.37 8.22 48.50
CA SER A 178 24.19 9.65 48.27
C SER A 178 23.18 9.90 47.18
N ASP A 179 22.33 10.91 47.37
CA ASP A 179 21.40 11.38 46.36
C ASP A 179 21.35 12.92 46.33
N PHE A 180 21.94 13.48 45.28
CA PHE A 180 21.97 14.93 45.05
C PHE A 180 21.35 15.34 43.72
N HIS A 181 21.11 14.39 42.81
CA HIS A 181 20.84 14.67 41.39
C HIS A 181 19.41 14.35 40.98
N PHE A 182 18.70 13.53 41.75
CA PHE A 182 17.32 13.17 41.46
C PHE A 182 16.46 13.44 42.68
N GLU A 183 15.27 13.97 42.43
CA GLU A 183 14.30 14.16 43.50
C GLU A 183 13.58 12.86 43.82
N ASP A 184 13.44 11.92 42.86
CA ASP A 184 12.81 10.60 43.03
C ASP A 184 13.70 9.61 43.80
N CYS A 185 13.84 9.84 45.11
CA CYS A 185 14.50 8.92 46.04
C CYS A 185 13.59 7.70 46.31
N ALA A 186 13.93 6.55 45.75
CA ALA A 186 13.32 5.28 46.13
C ALA A 186 14.38 4.33 46.71
N ILE A 187 14.00 3.63 47.77
CA ILE A 187 14.77 2.51 48.30
C ILE A 187 13.87 1.28 48.17
N ILE A 188 14.18 0.42 47.22
CA ILE A 188 13.51 -0.87 47.05
C ILE A 188 14.21 -1.88 47.95
N ALA A 189 13.43 -2.73 48.63
CA ALA A 189 13.98 -3.77 49.48
C ALA A 189 14.91 -4.69 48.68
N PRO A 190 16.20 -4.80 49.07
CA PRO A 190 17.10 -5.76 48.43
C PRO A 190 16.60 -7.19 48.65
N THR A 191 16.85 -8.06 47.68
CA THR A 191 16.54 -9.49 47.80
C THR A 191 17.77 -10.25 48.26
N PHE A 192 17.64 -11.05 49.30
CA PHE A 192 18.69 -11.85 49.91
C PHE A 192 18.35 -13.33 49.85
N GLY A 193 19.34 -14.18 49.57
CA GLY A 193 19.12 -15.62 49.51
C GLY A 193 20.41 -16.38 49.21
N LEU A 194 20.28 -17.64 48.80
CA LEU A 194 21.44 -18.42 48.37
C LEU A 194 22.01 -17.85 47.06
N ALA A 195 23.33 -17.96 46.88
CA ALA A 195 23.99 -17.41 45.70
C ALA A 195 23.39 -17.91 44.37
N ASN A 196 23.07 -19.20 44.29
CA ASN A 196 22.43 -19.78 43.11
C ASN A 196 21.02 -19.24 42.84
N GLN A 197 20.23 -18.95 43.87
CA GLN A 197 18.89 -18.38 43.73
C GLN A 197 18.97 -16.97 43.16
N ILE A 198 19.85 -16.13 43.72
CA ILE A 198 20.04 -14.75 43.28
C ILE A 198 20.61 -14.69 41.86
N ALA A 199 21.58 -15.55 41.54
CA ALA A 199 22.10 -15.68 40.18
C ALA A 199 20.98 -16.06 39.19
N TYR A 200 20.19 -17.09 39.52
CA TYR A 200 19.08 -17.56 38.69
C TYR A 200 18.01 -16.48 38.42
N MET A 201 17.67 -15.67 39.43
CA MET A 201 16.73 -14.55 39.26
C MET A 201 17.24 -13.54 38.22
N GLY A 202 18.52 -13.15 38.30
CA GLY A 202 19.14 -12.24 37.34
C GLY A 202 19.21 -12.83 35.93
N GLU A 203 19.56 -14.12 35.81
CA GLU A 203 19.62 -14.81 34.52
C GLU A 203 18.25 -14.90 33.84
N ILE A 204 17.19 -15.25 34.59
CA ILE A 204 15.82 -15.28 34.03
C ILE A 204 15.37 -13.89 33.62
N GLY A 205 15.58 -12.88 34.47
CA GLY A 205 15.22 -11.50 34.16
C GLY A 205 15.86 -11.06 32.84
N LEU A 206 17.15 -11.35 32.69
CA LEU A 206 17.91 -10.98 31.50
C LEU A 206 17.46 -11.78 30.27
N ALA A 207 17.25 -13.09 30.42
CA ALA A 207 16.77 -13.95 29.35
C ALA A 207 15.39 -13.49 28.84
N ARG A 208 14.48 -13.12 29.75
CA ARG A 208 13.17 -12.57 29.42
C ARG A 208 13.32 -11.28 28.61
N ASP A 209 14.12 -10.33 29.07
CA ASP A 209 14.26 -9.02 28.43
C ASP A 209 14.91 -9.14 27.04
N LEU A 210 15.94 -9.97 26.89
CA LEU A 210 16.60 -10.24 25.61
C LEU A 210 15.69 -11.01 24.63
N PHE A 211 14.88 -11.94 25.13
CA PHE A 211 13.91 -12.66 24.33
C PHE A 211 12.85 -11.71 23.75
N LEU A 212 12.30 -10.82 24.58
CA LEU A 212 11.34 -9.79 24.13
C LEU A 212 11.97 -8.81 23.15
N PHE A 213 13.19 -8.36 23.44
CA PHE A 213 13.96 -7.53 22.53
C PHE A 213 14.10 -8.21 21.16
N GLY A 214 14.47 -9.49 21.12
CA GLY A 214 14.59 -10.27 19.89
C GLY A 214 13.28 -10.34 19.11
N ILE A 215 12.16 -10.68 19.77
CA ILE A 215 10.83 -10.70 19.13
C ILE A 215 10.50 -9.33 18.56
N LEU A 216 10.61 -8.27 19.36
CA LEU A 216 10.26 -6.91 18.95
C LEU A 216 11.14 -6.39 17.82
N LEU A 217 12.44 -6.69 17.84
CA LEU A 217 13.38 -6.31 16.80
C LEU A 217 13.03 -6.99 15.47
N ILE A 218 12.85 -8.32 15.48
CA ILE A 218 12.48 -9.10 14.29
C ILE A 218 11.15 -8.60 13.73
N MET A 219 10.15 -8.41 14.60
CA MET A 219 8.83 -7.91 14.21
C MET A 219 8.89 -6.49 13.67
N GLY A 220 9.73 -5.64 14.26
CA GLY A 220 9.98 -4.27 13.82
C GLY A 220 10.54 -4.23 12.40
N ILE A 221 11.65 -4.93 12.18
CA ILE A 221 12.32 -5.00 10.86
C ILE A 221 11.38 -5.61 9.83
N TYR A 222 10.73 -6.73 10.14
CA TYR A 222 9.80 -7.41 9.24
C TYR A 222 8.69 -6.48 8.74
N HIS A 223 8.05 -5.73 9.63
CA HIS A 223 6.94 -4.83 9.25
C HIS A 223 7.42 -3.58 8.50
N LEU A 224 8.62 -3.07 8.81
CA LEU A 224 9.23 -2.02 7.99
C LEU A 224 9.57 -2.50 6.58
N SER A 225 10.08 -3.73 6.43
CA SER A 225 10.29 -4.35 5.12
C SER A 225 8.99 -4.52 4.35
N LEU A 226 7.90 -4.96 5.00
CA LEU A 226 6.59 -5.04 4.37
C LEU A 226 6.07 -3.67 3.90
N TYR A 227 6.26 -2.62 4.71
CA TYR A 227 5.90 -1.26 4.30
C TYR A 227 6.74 -0.77 3.11
N TRP A 228 8.04 -1.04 3.11
CA TRP A 228 8.93 -0.69 2.00
C TRP A 228 8.43 -1.31 0.69
N MET A 229 8.07 -2.59 0.72
CA MET A 229 7.54 -3.31 -0.43
C MET A 229 6.16 -2.79 -0.86
N ARG A 230 5.34 -2.32 0.09
CA ARG A 230 3.97 -1.87 -0.17
C ARG A 230 3.61 -0.59 0.61
N LYS A 231 4.02 0.56 0.07
CA LYS A 231 3.76 1.89 0.65
C LYS A 231 2.28 2.32 0.67
N LYS A 232 1.36 1.55 0.06
CA LYS A 232 -0.08 1.86 0.02
C LYS A 232 -0.78 1.74 1.38
N ASP A 233 -0.22 0.97 2.31
CA ASP A 233 -0.79 0.77 3.64
C ASP A 233 0.25 1.16 4.69
N ALA A 234 -0.02 2.21 5.46
CA ALA A 234 0.90 2.71 6.48
C ALA A 234 0.85 1.90 7.78
N SER A 235 -0.11 0.98 7.98
CA SER A 235 -0.21 0.22 9.23
C SER A 235 1.06 -0.56 9.61
N PRO A 236 1.79 -1.25 8.69
CA PRO A 236 3.04 -1.92 9.03
C PRO A 236 4.17 -0.94 9.39
N LEU A 237 4.20 0.28 8.82
CA LEU A 237 5.19 1.30 9.19
C LEU A 237 5.07 1.65 10.68
N TYR A 238 3.87 2.04 11.10
CA TYR A 238 3.64 2.46 12.48
C TYR A 238 3.84 1.32 13.48
N PHE A 239 3.39 0.11 13.14
CA PHE A 239 3.61 -1.05 13.99
C PHE A 239 5.09 -1.45 14.08
N GLY A 240 5.82 -1.37 12.96
CA GLY A 240 7.26 -1.62 12.93
C GLY A 240 8.03 -0.63 13.80
N LEU A 241 7.74 0.66 13.68
CA LEU A 241 8.33 1.70 14.52
C LEU A 241 8.00 1.51 16.00
N PHE A 242 6.75 1.19 16.34
CA PHE A 242 6.35 0.86 17.70
C PHE A 242 7.19 -0.29 18.27
N CYS A 243 7.35 -1.37 17.50
CA CYS A 243 8.13 -2.53 17.92
C CYS A 243 9.60 -2.16 18.16
N LEU A 244 10.23 -1.37 17.27
CA LEU A 244 11.63 -0.95 17.44
C LEU A 244 11.83 -0.02 18.64
N LEU A 245 10.90 0.92 18.88
CA LEU A 245 10.96 1.80 20.03
C LEU A 245 10.83 1.02 21.34
N PHE A 246 9.91 0.06 21.40
CA PHE A 246 9.77 -0.83 22.55
C PHE A 246 10.94 -1.80 22.70
N ALA A 247 11.53 -2.29 21.60
CA ALA A 247 12.74 -3.12 21.63
C ALA A 247 13.89 -2.35 22.30
N THR A 248 14.15 -1.11 21.86
CA THR A 248 15.15 -0.25 22.48
C THR A 248 14.85 -0.04 23.96
N ARG A 249 13.59 0.20 24.33
CA ARG A 249 13.19 0.36 25.73
C ARG A 249 13.50 -0.87 26.60
N MET A 250 13.28 -2.09 26.08
CA MET A 250 13.56 -3.33 26.83
C MET A 250 15.02 -3.43 27.27
N LEU A 251 15.95 -2.95 26.44
CA LEU A 251 17.37 -2.96 26.77
C LEU A 251 17.79 -1.89 27.80
N LEU A 252 16.95 -0.87 28.00
CA LEU A 252 17.26 0.29 28.85
C LEU A 252 16.67 0.18 30.26
N VAL A 253 15.45 -0.36 30.39
CA VAL A 253 14.66 -0.21 31.63
C VAL A 253 14.66 -1.44 32.54
N GLY A 254 14.49 -2.66 32.01
CA GLY A 254 14.29 -3.89 32.79
C GLY A 254 15.53 -4.29 33.61
N GLU A 255 16.26 -5.34 33.22
CA GLU A 255 17.58 -5.66 33.80
C GLU A 255 18.68 -4.67 33.40
N ARG A 256 18.31 -3.53 32.79
CA ARG A 256 19.20 -2.44 32.36
C ARG A 256 20.42 -2.98 31.59
N PHE A 257 20.17 -3.85 30.61
CA PHE A 257 21.22 -4.55 29.88
C PHE A 257 22.28 -3.61 29.29
N ILE A 258 21.85 -2.55 28.61
CA ILE A 258 22.75 -1.56 28.01
C ILE A 258 23.51 -0.77 29.11
N PRO A 259 22.86 -0.11 30.10
CA PRO A 259 23.55 0.61 31.17
C PRO A 259 24.53 -0.25 31.99
N ASN A 260 24.28 -1.56 32.09
CA ASN A 260 25.14 -2.50 32.82
C ASN A 260 26.40 -2.91 32.05
N ARG A 261 26.43 -2.76 30.72
CA ARG A 261 27.52 -3.21 29.86
C ARG A 261 28.28 -2.08 29.18
N LEU A 262 27.63 -0.95 28.97
CA LEU A 262 28.21 0.22 28.34
C LEU A 262 28.28 1.37 29.35
N ASP A 263 29.40 2.09 29.34
CA ASP A 263 29.59 3.28 30.17
C ASP A 263 28.93 4.49 29.50
N ILE A 264 27.60 4.50 29.55
CA ILE A 264 26.77 5.56 28.95
C ILE A 264 26.33 6.52 30.05
N ASP A 265 26.42 7.81 29.76
CA ASP A 265 25.91 8.87 30.63
C ASP A 265 24.43 8.67 31.00
N VAL A 266 24.10 8.91 32.27
CA VAL A 266 22.77 8.64 32.81
C VAL A 266 21.69 9.43 32.09
N MET A 267 21.97 10.68 31.74
CA MET A 267 21.01 11.53 31.05
C MET A 267 20.72 11.02 29.64
N ILE A 268 21.72 10.46 28.94
CA ILE A 268 21.52 9.93 27.59
C ILE A 268 20.51 8.78 27.60
N TYR A 269 20.74 7.76 28.42
CA TYR A 269 19.85 6.60 28.41
C TYR A 269 18.47 6.95 28.98
N VAL A 270 18.37 7.84 29.98
CA VAL A 270 17.09 8.37 30.47
C VAL A 270 16.33 9.02 29.33
N ARG A 271 16.95 9.95 28.59
CA ARG A 271 16.28 10.62 27.45
C ARG A 271 15.80 9.63 26.40
N VAL A 272 16.62 8.65 26.02
CA VAL A 272 16.22 7.61 25.06
C VAL A 272 15.05 6.78 25.61
N ALA A 273 15.08 6.40 26.89
CA ALA A 273 14.02 5.63 27.54
C ALA A 273 12.68 6.39 27.55
N TYR A 274 12.68 7.70 27.83
CA TYR A 274 11.46 8.52 27.83
C TYR A 274 10.96 8.81 26.41
N ILE A 275 11.84 9.19 25.49
CA ILE A 275 11.49 9.41 24.07
C ILE A 275 10.87 8.15 23.47
N SER A 276 11.37 6.96 23.82
CA SER A 276 10.80 5.69 23.34
C SER A 276 9.34 5.49 23.76
N VAL A 277 8.94 5.99 24.93
CA VAL A 277 7.54 5.93 25.41
C VAL A 277 6.68 6.94 24.65
N PHE A 278 7.15 8.19 24.56
CA PHE A 278 6.40 9.26 23.89
C PHE A 278 6.16 8.97 22.41
N LEU A 279 7.18 8.54 21.68
CA LEU A 279 7.01 8.14 20.28
C LEU A 279 6.36 6.77 20.15
N GLY A 280 6.57 5.87 21.12
CA GLY A 280 5.95 4.55 21.15
C GLY A 280 4.42 4.63 21.19
N PHE A 281 3.86 5.46 22.07
CA PHE A 281 2.41 5.67 22.11
C PHE A 281 1.88 6.38 20.86
N SER A 282 2.61 7.36 20.31
CA SER A 282 2.22 8.04 19.05
C SER A 282 2.19 7.07 17.86
N THR A 283 3.19 6.20 17.75
CA THR A 283 3.25 5.18 16.70
C THR A 283 2.17 4.12 16.89
N LEU A 284 1.86 3.72 18.13
CA LEU A 284 0.73 2.85 18.44
C LEU A 284 -0.62 3.46 17.98
N CYS A 285 -0.87 4.74 18.29
CA CYS A 285 -2.05 5.46 17.81
C CYS A 285 -2.11 5.51 16.27
N GLY A 286 -0.97 5.72 15.61
CA GLY A 286 -0.85 5.66 14.15
C GLY A 286 -1.21 4.30 13.58
N PHE A 287 -0.74 3.22 14.21
CA PHE A 287 -1.09 1.85 13.82
C PHE A 287 -2.60 1.60 13.90
N VAL A 288 -3.25 1.98 15.01
CA VAL A 288 -4.70 1.81 15.17
C VAL A 288 -5.47 2.59 14.11
N TYR A 289 -5.13 3.86 13.90
CA TYR A 289 -5.79 4.73 12.93
C TYR A 289 -5.76 4.13 11.51
N HIS A 290 -4.62 3.60 11.07
CA HIS A 290 -4.46 3.03 9.73
C HIS A 290 -4.98 1.58 9.59
N THR A 291 -5.15 0.86 10.70
CA THR A 291 -5.68 -0.51 10.68
C THR A 291 -7.20 -0.52 10.53
N VAL A 292 -7.91 0.37 11.23
CA VAL A 292 -9.37 0.53 11.17
C VAL A 292 -9.74 1.89 10.58
N TYR A 293 -9.42 2.06 9.30
CA TYR A 293 -9.65 3.31 8.56
C TYR A 293 -11.12 3.76 8.65
N GLY A 294 -11.33 5.04 8.94
CA GLY A 294 -12.66 5.66 9.06
C GLY A 294 -13.27 5.64 10.48
N LEU A 295 -12.76 4.80 11.39
CA LEU A 295 -13.30 4.72 12.75
C LEU A 295 -12.87 5.90 13.64
N PHE A 296 -11.63 6.36 13.44
CA PHE A 296 -10.98 7.42 14.18
C PHE A 296 -10.90 8.71 13.35
N PRO A 297 -11.16 9.90 13.94
CA PRO A 297 -10.99 11.17 13.25
C PRO A 297 -9.51 11.50 13.04
N LYS A 298 -9.16 12.27 12.01
CA LYS A 298 -7.78 12.74 11.77
C LYS A 298 -7.19 13.51 12.98
N ALA A 299 -8.04 14.17 13.76
CA ALA A 299 -7.63 14.89 14.97
C ALA A 299 -7.00 13.97 16.02
N PHE A 300 -7.47 12.71 16.14
CA PHE A 300 -6.88 11.71 17.05
C PHE A 300 -5.41 11.45 16.71
N LEU A 301 -5.11 11.23 15.42
CA LEU A 301 -3.75 11.01 14.94
C LEU A 301 -2.87 12.25 15.14
N LYS A 302 -3.38 13.43 14.78
CA LYS A 302 -2.66 14.70 14.94
C LYS A 302 -2.32 14.96 16.40
N LEU A 303 -3.27 14.78 17.31
CA LEU A 303 -3.07 14.96 18.75
C LEU A 303 -1.96 14.03 19.25
N ALA A 304 -2.03 12.73 18.93
CA ALA A 304 -1.03 11.74 19.33
C ALA A 304 0.38 12.13 18.87
N TRP A 305 0.53 12.62 17.64
CA TRP A 305 1.83 13.03 17.11
C TRP A 305 2.33 14.36 17.67
N TYR A 306 1.45 15.36 17.85
CA TYR A 306 1.85 16.62 18.47
C TYR A 306 2.29 16.39 19.93
N MET A 307 1.52 15.65 20.72
CA MET A 307 1.90 15.39 22.11
C MET A 307 3.20 14.58 22.20
N GLY A 308 3.36 13.54 21.38
CA GLY A 308 4.59 12.72 21.38
C GLY A 308 5.82 13.47 20.89
N GLY A 309 5.66 14.23 19.80
CA GLY A 309 6.74 15.04 19.24
C GLY A 309 7.18 16.16 20.17
N ILE A 310 6.22 16.91 20.75
CA ILE A 310 6.52 17.97 21.73
C ILE A 310 7.17 17.39 22.98
N ALA A 311 6.61 16.32 23.56
CA ALA A 311 7.19 15.71 24.75
C ALA A 311 8.62 15.18 24.48
N SER A 312 8.85 14.55 23.34
CA SER A 312 10.17 14.06 22.94
C SER A 312 11.17 15.21 22.74
N PHE A 313 10.74 16.30 22.11
CA PHE A 313 11.56 17.49 21.92
C PHE A 313 11.93 18.14 23.26
N LEU A 314 10.96 18.36 24.14
CA LEU A 314 11.20 18.94 25.47
C LEU A 314 12.18 18.09 26.30
N THR A 315 12.09 16.76 26.19
CA THR A 315 12.98 15.81 26.90
C THR A 315 14.46 16.03 26.59
N LEU A 316 14.81 16.58 25.43
CA LEU A 316 16.20 16.87 25.07
C LEU A 316 16.82 18.01 25.89
N PHE A 317 16.00 18.89 26.47
CA PHE A 317 16.44 20.11 27.15
C PHE A 317 16.08 20.13 28.63
N LEU A 318 15.05 19.40 29.04
CA LEU A 318 14.59 19.34 30.42
C LEU A 318 15.57 18.55 31.31
N GLN A 319 15.66 18.99 32.57
CA GLN A 319 16.27 18.21 33.65
C GLN A 319 15.34 17.05 34.06
N THR A 320 15.89 16.01 34.71
CA THR A 320 15.16 14.77 34.99
C THR A 320 13.83 14.99 35.72
N LYS A 321 13.79 15.86 36.73
CA LYS A 321 12.56 16.20 37.46
C LYS A 321 11.43 16.64 36.53
N SER A 322 11.73 17.60 35.65
CA SER A 322 10.77 18.13 34.69
C SER A 322 10.34 17.08 33.65
N ILE A 323 11.23 16.12 33.33
CA ILE A 323 10.91 14.98 32.46
C ILE A 323 9.91 14.04 33.15
N SER A 324 10.07 13.74 34.45
CA SER A 324 9.11 12.91 35.21
C SER A 324 7.72 13.55 35.26
N VAL A 325 7.62 14.85 35.52
CA VAL A 325 6.34 15.58 35.50
C VAL A 325 5.70 15.55 34.11
N LEU A 326 6.51 15.77 33.07
CA LEU A 326 6.06 15.67 31.68
C LEU A 326 5.52 14.27 31.36
N LEU A 327 6.15 13.20 31.87
CA LEU A 327 5.67 11.82 31.70
C LEU A 327 4.31 11.59 32.36
N ILE A 328 4.07 12.12 33.57
CA ILE A 328 2.77 11.99 34.25
C ILE A 328 1.66 12.69 33.45
N LEU A 329 1.92 13.90 32.97
CA LEU A 329 0.99 14.64 32.11
C LEU A 329 0.71 13.85 30.81
N TYR A 330 1.77 13.31 30.21
CA TYR A 330 1.66 12.50 29.00
C TYR A 330 0.81 11.24 29.25
N PHE A 331 1.03 10.52 30.34
CA PHE A 331 0.23 9.34 30.69
C PHE A 331 -1.23 9.67 30.97
N THR A 332 -1.51 10.81 31.61
CA THR A 332 -2.91 11.24 31.85
C THR A 332 -3.67 11.43 30.53
N ILE A 333 -3.05 12.11 29.56
CA ILE A 333 -3.63 12.29 28.22
C ILE A 333 -3.68 10.94 27.49
N GLY A 334 -2.61 10.15 27.55
CA GLY A 334 -2.50 8.84 26.90
C GLY A 334 -3.56 7.84 27.40
N PHE A 335 -3.83 7.81 28.70
CA PHE A 335 -4.86 6.96 29.30
C PHE A 335 -6.27 7.37 28.85
N THR A 336 -6.52 8.69 28.75
CA THR A 336 -7.77 9.22 28.19
C THR A 336 -7.94 8.79 26.72
N MET A 337 -6.88 8.89 25.91
CA MET A 337 -6.89 8.44 24.53
C MET A 337 -7.03 6.92 24.38
N LEU A 338 -6.49 6.14 25.32
CA LEU A 338 -6.63 4.70 25.39
C LEU A 338 -8.07 4.29 25.66
N ILE A 339 -8.71 4.88 26.68
CA ILE A 339 -10.14 4.68 26.96
C ILE A 339 -11.00 5.05 25.75
N TYR A 340 -10.74 6.22 25.15
CA TYR A 340 -11.41 6.66 23.93
C TYR A 340 -11.24 5.63 22.80
N SER A 341 -10.04 5.08 22.63
CA SER A 341 -9.75 4.05 21.63
C SER A 341 -10.51 2.76 21.89
N MET A 342 -10.60 2.30 23.13
CA MET A 342 -11.39 1.12 23.50
C MET A 342 -12.88 1.33 23.21
N ILE A 343 -13.45 2.49 23.57
CA ILE A 343 -14.84 2.84 23.27
C ILE A 343 -15.07 2.85 21.75
N LYS A 344 -14.20 3.50 20.99
CA LYS A 344 -14.27 3.55 19.52
C LYS A 344 -14.19 2.15 18.91
N LEU A 345 -13.32 1.28 19.40
CA LEU A 345 -13.21 -0.10 18.92
C LEU A 345 -14.48 -0.90 19.22
N VAL A 346 -15.10 -0.73 20.39
CA VAL A 346 -16.42 -1.34 20.70
C VAL A 346 -17.49 -0.86 19.72
N ILE A 347 -17.54 0.45 19.44
CA ILE A 347 -18.45 1.01 18.42
C ILE A 347 -18.12 0.42 17.03
N GLY A 348 -16.84 0.29 16.70
CA GLY A 348 -16.37 -0.31 15.46
C GLY A 348 -16.84 -1.76 15.30
N ILE A 349 -16.82 -2.56 16.38
CA ILE A 349 -17.34 -3.93 16.38
C ILE A 349 -18.84 -3.93 16.09
N LYS A 350 -19.62 -3.06 16.76
CA LYS A 350 -21.08 -2.94 16.51
C LYS A 350 -21.38 -2.52 15.07
N ASN A 351 -20.55 -1.64 14.51
CA ASN A 351 -20.65 -1.17 13.13
C ASN A 351 -19.93 -2.06 12.10
N GLN A 352 -19.53 -3.28 12.49
CA GLN A 352 -18.90 -4.28 11.62
C GLN A 352 -17.59 -3.83 10.92
N TYR A 353 -16.84 -2.91 11.54
CA TYR A 353 -15.49 -2.59 11.08
C TYR A 353 -14.58 -3.82 11.19
N LYS A 354 -13.99 -4.22 10.07
CA LYS A 354 -13.02 -5.33 10.03
C LYS A 354 -11.87 -5.05 10.99
N TYR A 355 -11.38 -6.09 11.67
CA TYR A 355 -10.24 -6.06 12.60
C TYR A 355 -10.44 -5.33 13.94
N ALA A 356 -11.54 -4.59 14.14
CA ALA A 356 -11.81 -3.86 15.39
C ALA A 356 -11.80 -4.77 16.64
N ALA A 357 -12.37 -5.98 16.53
CA ALA A 357 -12.40 -6.96 17.61
C ALA A 357 -11.00 -7.48 18.00
N GLY A 358 -10.15 -7.75 17.00
CA GLY A 358 -8.78 -8.21 17.25
C GLY A 358 -7.92 -7.13 17.90
N LEU A 359 -8.08 -5.87 17.45
CA LEU A 359 -7.43 -4.72 18.09
C LEU A 359 -7.87 -4.57 19.54
N LEU A 360 -9.18 -4.57 19.79
CA LEU A 360 -9.72 -4.44 21.15
C LEU A 360 -9.18 -5.52 22.08
N PHE A 361 -9.13 -6.77 21.63
CA PHE A 361 -8.57 -7.88 22.41
C PHE A 361 -7.12 -7.63 22.82
N GLY A 362 -6.27 -7.21 21.87
CA GLY A 362 -4.87 -6.85 22.17
C GLY A 362 -4.77 -5.69 23.16
N PHE A 363 -5.58 -4.64 22.99
CA PHE A 363 -5.60 -3.49 23.89
C PHE A 363 -6.07 -3.85 25.29
N VAL A 364 -7.11 -4.69 25.45
CA VAL A 364 -7.57 -5.10 26.79
C VAL A 364 -6.46 -5.80 27.56
N ILE A 365 -5.73 -6.72 26.92
CA ILE A 365 -4.64 -7.46 27.56
C ILE A 365 -3.48 -6.51 27.88
N LEU A 366 -3.05 -5.69 26.91
CA LEU A 366 -1.97 -4.74 27.13
C LEU A 366 -2.30 -3.75 28.26
N SER A 367 -3.52 -3.18 28.26
CA SER A 367 -4.00 -2.29 29.31
C SER A 367 -4.04 -2.98 30.68
N ALA A 368 -4.52 -4.22 30.76
CA ALA A 368 -4.57 -4.96 32.02
C ALA A 368 -3.15 -5.17 32.60
N THR A 369 -2.18 -5.53 31.76
CA THR A 369 -0.79 -5.67 32.20
C THR A 369 -0.13 -4.34 32.56
N PHE A 370 -0.48 -3.26 31.86
CA PHE A 370 0.02 -1.93 32.18
C PHE A 370 -0.56 -1.42 33.50
N VAL A 371 -1.85 -1.65 33.76
CA VAL A 371 -2.50 -1.30 35.04
C VAL A 371 -1.89 -2.10 36.19
N ASN A 372 -1.62 -3.39 36.01
CA ASN A 372 -0.91 -4.20 37.00
C ASN A 372 0.46 -3.59 37.35
N ASP A 373 1.25 -3.26 36.33
CA ASP A 373 2.61 -2.74 36.53
C ASP A 373 2.60 -1.28 37.04
N PHE A 374 1.55 -0.51 36.71
CA PHE A 374 1.35 0.82 37.29
C PHE A 374 0.98 0.75 38.77
N ILE A 375 0.13 -0.20 39.17
CA ILE A 375 -0.18 -0.46 40.58
C ILE A 375 1.07 -0.95 41.31
N TYR A 376 1.87 -1.83 40.70
CA TYR A 376 3.18 -2.25 41.20
C TYR A 376 4.06 -1.04 41.52
N GLU A 377 4.21 -0.12 40.56
CA GLU A 377 5.06 1.06 40.72
C GLU A 377 4.54 1.98 41.85
N LEU A 378 3.22 2.13 41.97
CA LEU A 378 2.61 2.96 43.02
C LEU A 378 2.69 2.33 44.41
N THR A 379 2.57 1.00 44.50
CA THR A 379 2.48 0.26 45.77
C THR A 379 3.83 -0.29 46.24
N LEU A 380 4.85 -0.28 45.39
CA LEU A 380 6.13 -0.97 45.60
C LEU A 380 5.92 -2.45 46.03
N SER A 381 4.84 -3.07 45.51
CA SER A 381 4.49 -4.47 45.79
C SER A 381 5.25 -5.40 44.84
N ASN A 382 5.64 -6.61 45.25
CA ASN A 382 6.55 -7.45 44.44
C ASN A 382 5.84 -8.46 43.55
N SER A 383 4.90 -7.96 42.76
CA SER A 383 4.36 -8.70 41.63
C SER A 383 5.34 -8.60 40.45
N PRO A 384 5.73 -9.72 39.79
CA PRO A 384 6.60 -9.64 38.63
C PRO A 384 5.95 -8.82 37.52
N SER A 385 6.74 -7.97 36.85
CA SER A 385 6.27 -7.15 35.73
C SER A 385 5.54 -8.01 34.68
N MET A 386 4.30 -7.64 34.40
CA MET A 386 3.42 -8.31 33.45
C MET A 386 3.41 -7.63 32.08
N ILE A 387 3.97 -6.41 31.94
CA ILE A 387 4.13 -5.72 30.67
C ILE A 387 4.78 -6.60 29.58
N PRO A 388 5.86 -7.37 29.85
CA PRO A 388 6.39 -8.38 28.95
C PRO A 388 5.35 -9.30 28.28
N LEU A 389 4.45 -9.86 29.09
CA LEU A 389 3.40 -10.75 28.63
C LEU A 389 2.39 -9.99 27.78
N GLY A 390 1.97 -8.81 28.25
CA GLY A 390 1.02 -7.95 27.55
C GLY A 390 1.51 -7.54 26.17
N ILE A 391 2.77 -7.10 26.07
CA ILE A 391 3.40 -6.74 24.80
C ILE A 391 3.52 -7.96 23.89
N THR A 392 3.92 -9.12 24.41
CA THR A 392 4.03 -10.34 23.60
C THR A 392 2.69 -10.71 22.97
N VAL A 393 1.63 -10.79 23.78
CA VAL A 393 0.28 -11.10 23.28
C VAL A 393 -0.19 -10.00 22.32
N PHE A 394 0.07 -8.73 22.64
CA PHE A 394 -0.26 -7.62 21.77
C PHE A 394 0.43 -7.75 20.40
N VAL A 395 1.74 -7.95 20.36
CA VAL A 395 2.52 -8.05 19.12
C VAL A 395 2.03 -9.19 18.26
N PHE A 396 1.81 -10.39 18.82
CA PHE A 396 1.30 -11.53 18.05
C PHE A 396 -0.13 -11.31 17.54
N THR A 397 -1.01 -10.73 18.35
CA THR A 397 -2.38 -10.42 17.92
C THR A 397 -2.39 -9.39 16.79
N GLN A 398 -1.54 -8.37 16.86
CA GLN A 398 -1.44 -7.34 15.81
C GLN A 398 -0.78 -7.87 14.53
N ALA A 399 0.26 -8.69 14.65
CA ALA A 399 0.89 -9.37 13.53
C ALA A 399 -0.11 -10.23 12.75
N TYR A 400 -0.94 -10.98 13.48
CA TYR A 400 -2.00 -11.78 12.88
C TYR A 400 -3.02 -10.91 12.14
N ILE A 401 -3.38 -9.74 12.68
CA ILE A 401 -4.30 -8.80 12.02
C ILE A 401 -3.71 -8.30 10.70
N ILE A 402 -2.44 -7.89 10.70
CA ILE A 402 -1.76 -7.44 9.48
C ILE A 402 -1.70 -8.58 8.45
N ALA A 403 -1.34 -9.80 8.87
CA ALA A 403 -1.33 -10.98 8.01
C ALA A 403 -2.73 -11.31 7.45
N SER A 404 -3.78 -11.23 8.28
CA SER A 404 -5.17 -11.42 7.85
C SER A 404 -5.62 -10.34 6.87
N LYS A 405 -5.19 -9.10 7.06
CA LYS A 405 -5.45 -7.97 6.16
C LYS A 405 -4.77 -8.18 4.81
N PHE A 406 -3.52 -8.65 4.83
CA PHE A 406 -2.80 -8.99 3.61
C PHE A 406 -3.46 -10.16 2.86
N SER A 407 -3.77 -11.25 3.56
CA SER A 407 -4.43 -12.42 2.97
C SER A 407 -5.78 -12.06 2.36
N SER A 408 -6.60 -11.24 3.04
CA SER A 408 -7.90 -10.80 2.50
C SER A 408 -7.74 -9.92 1.25
N ALA A 409 -6.73 -9.03 1.24
CA ALA A 409 -6.45 -8.19 0.08
C ALA A 409 -5.92 -9.01 -1.10
N PHE A 410 -5.11 -10.03 -0.83
CA PHE A 410 -4.58 -10.94 -1.83
C PHE A 410 -5.69 -11.77 -2.50
N SER A 411 -6.56 -12.40 -1.70
CA SER A 411 -7.70 -13.16 -2.25
C SER A 411 -8.67 -12.30 -3.06
N LEU A 412 -8.89 -11.03 -2.66
CA LEU A 412 -9.68 -10.10 -3.47
C LEU A 412 -9.00 -9.76 -4.80
N ALA A 413 -7.68 -9.55 -4.80
CA ALA A 413 -6.93 -9.28 -6.01
C ALA A 413 -6.94 -10.47 -6.98
N GLU A 414 -6.83 -11.70 -6.45
CA GLU A 414 -6.93 -12.94 -7.22
C GLU A 414 -8.31 -13.09 -7.87
N HIS A 415 -9.39 -12.90 -7.10
CA HIS A 415 -10.76 -12.93 -7.63
C HIS A 415 -10.98 -11.89 -8.73
N LEU A 416 -10.56 -10.65 -8.50
CA LEU A 416 -10.68 -9.58 -9.50
C LEU A 416 -9.84 -9.86 -10.75
N SER A 417 -8.70 -10.55 -10.62
CA SER A 417 -7.89 -10.94 -11.76
C SER A 417 -8.60 -11.97 -12.63
N ILE A 418 -9.21 -12.98 -12.02
CA ILE A 418 -10.00 -14.01 -12.71
C ILE A 418 -11.21 -13.38 -13.40
N GLU A 419 -11.94 -12.50 -12.69
CA GLU A 419 -13.10 -11.80 -13.24
C GLU A 419 -12.74 -10.90 -14.43
N LYS A 420 -11.60 -10.19 -14.32
CA LYS A 420 -11.06 -9.39 -15.43
C LYS A 420 -10.71 -10.24 -16.64
N GLU A 421 -10.09 -11.41 -16.44
CA GLU A 421 -9.76 -12.33 -17.52
C GLU A 421 -11.01 -12.87 -18.22
N SER A 422 -12.05 -13.22 -17.46
CA SER A 422 -13.35 -13.61 -17.99
C SER A 422 -13.98 -12.51 -18.84
N MET A 423 -14.00 -11.26 -18.34
CA MET A 423 -14.53 -10.11 -19.10
C MET A 423 -13.73 -9.85 -20.38
N LEU A 424 -12.42 -10.02 -20.37
CA LEU A 424 -11.59 -9.86 -21.58
C LEU A 424 -11.91 -10.93 -22.64
N LEU A 425 -12.18 -12.17 -22.23
CA LEU A 425 -12.59 -13.23 -23.13
C LEU A 425 -13.97 -12.95 -23.74
N GLU A 426 -14.93 -12.51 -22.93
CA GLU A 426 -16.26 -12.11 -23.41
C GLU A 426 -16.18 -10.93 -24.38
N LEU A 427 -15.41 -9.90 -24.03
CA LEU A 427 -15.20 -8.74 -24.90
C LEU A 427 -14.59 -9.15 -26.25
N LYS A 428 -13.62 -10.06 -26.23
CA LYS A 428 -13.01 -10.60 -27.46
C LYS A 428 -14.03 -11.37 -28.30
N HIS A 429 -14.88 -12.18 -27.67
CA HIS A 429 -15.94 -12.90 -28.37
C HIS A 429 -16.96 -11.94 -29.02
N VAL A 430 -17.39 -10.91 -28.28
CA VAL A 430 -18.32 -9.91 -28.78
C VAL A 430 -17.69 -9.12 -29.92
N ASN A 431 -16.42 -8.74 -29.81
CA ASN A 431 -15.71 -8.03 -30.87
C ASN A 431 -15.58 -8.88 -32.15
N ASN A 432 -15.20 -10.14 -32.04
CA ASN A 432 -15.12 -11.05 -33.20
C ASN A 432 -16.50 -11.24 -33.86
N ASN A 433 -17.58 -11.34 -33.06
CA ASN A 433 -18.94 -11.41 -33.59
C ASN A 433 -19.33 -10.11 -34.32
N LEU A 434 -18.99 -8.96 -33.75
CA LEU A 434 -19.22 -7.65 -34.37
C LEU A 434 -18.47 -7.53 -35.68
N GLU A 435 -17.19 -7.92 -35.73
CA GLU A 435 -16.39 -7.93 -36.95
C GLU A 435 -17.03 -8.80 -38.04
N SER A 436 -17.48 -10.02 -37.70
CA SER A 436 -18.18 -10.90 -38.64
C SER A 436 -19.50 -10.30 -39.13
N ILE A 437 -20.29 -9.67 -38.24
CA ILE A 437 -21.53 -8.98 -38.61
C ILE A 437 -21.23 -7.79 -39.53
N VAL A 438 -20.22 -6.99 -39.21
CA VAL A 438 -19.81 -5.84 -40.02
C VAL A 438 -19.38 -6.32 -41.40
N GLU A 439 -18.51 -7.33 -41.49
CA GLU A 439 -18.06 -7.91 -42.76
C GLU A 439 -19.23 -8.40 -43.61
N LYS A 440 -20.16 -9.15 -43.01
CA LYS A 440 -21.37 -9.62 -43.69
C LYS A 440 -22.23 -8.45 -44.20
N ARG A 441 -22.45 -7.43 -43.37
CA ARG A 441 -23.22 -6.24 -43.77
C ARG A 441 -22.56 -5.46 -44.89
N THR A 442 -21.24 -5.37 -44.88
CA THR A 442 -20.47 -4.73 -45.96
C THR A 442 -20.60 -5.52 -47.26
N GLN A 443 -20.54 -6.85 -47.22
CA GLN A 443 -20.78 -7.70 -48.39
C GLN A 443 -22.21 -7.56 -48.92
N ASP A 444 -23.22 -7.67 -48.07
CA ASP A 444 -24.64 -7.50 -48.45
C ASP A 444 -24.89 -6.14 -49.12
N LEU A 445 -24.29 -5.08 -48.56
CA LEU A 445 -24.38 -3.72 -49.12
C LEU A 445 -23.71 -3.63 -50.48
N GLN A 446 -22.52 -4.21 -50.65
CA GLN A 446 -21.80 -4.21 -51.92
C GLN A 446 -22.61 -4.94 -52.99
N SER A 447 -23.17 -6.12 -52.68
CA SER A 447 -24.03 -6.86 -53.61
C SER A 447 -25.27 -6.07 -54.02
N ALA A 448 -25.94 -5.39 -53.07
CA ALA A 448 -27.09 -4.56 -53.36
C ALA A 448 -26.73 -3.35 -54.26
N LEU A 449 -25.55 -2.75 -54.05
CA LEU A 449 -25.05 -1.67 -54.91
C LEU A 449 -24.78 -2.16 -56.33
N ASP A 450 -24.17 -3.33 -56.48
CA ASP A 450 -23.89 -3.92 -57.79
C ASP A 450 -25.20 -4.29 -58.52
N GLU A 451 -26.18 -4.83 -57.81
CA GLU A 451 -27.51 -5.14 -58.35
C GLU A 451 -28.23 -3.87 -58.82
N MET A 452 -28.27 -2.81 -58.01
CA MET A 452 -28.82 -1.51 -58.41
C MET A 452 -28.14 -0.95 -59.66
N ALA A 453 -26.81 -1.08 -59.75
CA ALA A 453 -26.04 -0.59 -60.88
C ALA A 453 -26.27 -1.42 -62.17
N SER A 454 -26.71 -2.68 -62.04
CA SER A 454 -27.06 -3.56 -63.16
C SER A 454 -28.48 -3.33 -63.71
N MET A 455 -29.42 -2.87 -62.87
CA MET A 455 -30.82 -2.65 -63.25
C MET A 455 -31.06 -1.39 -64.09
N SER A 456 -30.13 -0.43 -64.10
CA SER A 456 -30.23 0.75 -64.96
C SER A 456 -29.77 0.42 -66.38
N ARG A 457 -30.71 0.08 -67.29
CA ARG A 457 -30.42 -0.28 -68.69
C ARG A 457 -30.34 0.91 -69.67
N THR A 458 -30.93 2.04 -69.31
CA THR A 458 -31.04 3.20 -70.21
C THR A 458 -30.30 4.39 -69.66
N ASP A 459 -29.83 5.27 -70.54
CA ASP A 459 -29.35 6.59 -70.17
C ASP A 459 -30.51 7.47 -69.72
N ASP A 460 -30.36 8.17 -68.60
CA ASP A 460 -31.47 8.90 -67.97
C ASP A 460 -32.00 10.05 -68.83
N LEU A 461 -31.13 10.69 -69.63
CA LEU A 461 -31.48 11.81 -70.48
C LEU A 461 -32.09 11.36 -71.81
N THR A 462 -31.40 10.47 -72.53
CA THR A 462 -31.73 10.10 -73.92
C THR A 462 -32.64 8.89 -74.04
N LYS A 463 -32.79 8.11 -72.96
CA LYS A 463 -33.49 6.81 -72.92
C LYS A 463 -32.97 5.76 -73.90
N LEU A 464 -31.85 6.02 -74.57
CA LEU A 464 -31.10 5.01 -75.30
C LEU A 464 -30.46 4.02 -74.32
N PRO A 465 -30.12 2.80 -74.76
CA PRO A 465 -29.20 1.93 -74.02
C PRO A 465 -27.98 2.73 -73.55
N ASN A 466 -27.69 2.68 -72.25
CA ASN A 466 -26.46 3.29 -71.75
C ASN A 466 -25.25 2.47 -72.20
N ARG A 467 -24.04 3.02 -72.02
CA ARG A 467 -22.77 2.38 -72.36
C ARG A 467 -22.70 0.90 -71.92
N ARG A 468 -23.14 0.56 -70.70
CA ARG A 468 -23.11 -0.83 -70.20
C ARG A 468 -24.07 -1.73 -70.98
N SER A 469 -25.27 -1.24 -71.26
CA SER A 469 -26.30 -2.03 -71.94
C SER A 469 -25.98 -2.28 -73.40
N ILE A 470 -25.50 -1.27 -74.13
CA ILE A 470 -25.10 -1.49 -75.53
C ILE A 470 -23.90 -2.43 -75.68
N ILE A 471 -22.94 -2.41 -74.73
CA ILE A 471 -21.84 -3.39 -74.72
C ILE A 471 -22.39 -4.80 -74.45
N SER A 472 -23.24 -4.96 -73.44
CA SER A 472 -23.85 -6.26 -73.11
C SER A 472 -24.64 -6.83 -74.29
N ASP A 473 -25.43 -6.01 -74.96
CA ASP A 473 -26.21 -6.43 -76.12
C ASP A 473 -25.28 -6.75 -77.32
N LEU A 474 -24.19 -6.01 -77.50
CA LEU A 474 -23.18 -6.26 -78.54
C LEU A 474 -22.38 -7.55 -78.29
N GLU A 475 -22.04 -7.88 -77.05
CA GLU A 475 -21.42 -9.17 -76.71
C GLU A 475 -22.32 -10.35 -77.09
N GLU A 476 -23.65 -10.19 -77.02
CA GLU A 476 -24.60 -11.20 -77.47
C GLU A 476 -24.59 -11.36 -79.00
N VAL A 477 -24.49 -10.25 -79.75
CA VAL A 477 -24.32 -10.27 -81.21
C VAL A 477 -23.03 -11.00 -81.61
N VAL A 478 -21.92 -10.71 -80.92
CA VAL A 478 -20.61 -11.38 -81.13
C VAL A 478 -20.76 -12.89 -80.92
N LYS A 479 -21.42 -13.32 -79.85
CA LYS A 479 -21.68 -14.75 -79.57
C LYS A 479 -22.54 -15.42 -80.66
N GLN A 480 -23.44 -14.67 -81.29
CA GLN A 480 -24.27 -15.18 -82.39
C GLN A 480 -23.51 -15.30 -83.73
N GLY A 481 -22.26 -14.84 -83.80
CA GLY A 481 -21.42 -14.91 -85.02
C GLY A 481 -21.95 -14.06 -86.17
N LYS A 482 -22.77 -13.04 -85.89
CA LYS A 482 -23.25 -12.09 -86.90
C LYS A 482 -22.11 -11.15 -87.28
N LYS A 483 -22.00 -10.81 -88.56
CA LYS A 483 -21.11 -9.73 -89.00
C LYS A 483 -21.67 -8.39 -88.52
N TYR A 484 -20.79 -7.54 -88.01
CA TYR A 484 -21.16 -6.22 -87.54
C TYR A 484 -20.02 -5.22 -87.74
N PHE A 485 -20.39 -3.95 -87.81
CA PHE A 485 -19.45 -2.82 -87.83
C PHE A 485 -19.78 -1.89 -86.66
N ILE A 486 -18.75 -1.29 -86.08
CA ILE A 486 -18.91 -0.31 -84.99
C ILE A 486 -18.67 1.09 -85.55
N GLY A 487 -19.61 1.99 -85.28
CA GLY A 487 -19.48 3.42 -85.49
C GLY A 487 -19.46 4.17 -84.16
N LEU A 488 -18.44 4.98 -83.92
CA LEU A 488 -18.46 5.97 -82.84
C LEU A 488 -18.90 7.31 -83.42
N ILE A 489 -19.98 7.85 -82.87
CA ILE A 489 -20.61 9.09 -83.31
C ILE A 489 -20.35 10.16 -82.27
N ASP A 490 -20.05 11.37 -82.72
CA ASP A 490 -20.04 12.55 -81.86
C ASP A 490 -20.69 13.75 -82.54
N VAL A 491 -21.35 14.57 -81.74
CA VAL A 491 -22.04 15.78 -82.17
C VAL A 491 -21.07 16.92 -82.39
N ASP A 492 -20.98 17.38 -83.63
CA ASP A 492 -20.05 18.43 -84.00
C ASP A 492 -20.37 19.75 -83.30
N ASN A 493 -19.36 20.35 -82.66
CA ASN A 493 -19.45 21.63 -81.98
C ASN A 493 -20.53 21.69 -80.87
N PHE A 494 -20.85 20.55 -80.23
CA PHE A 494 -21.87 20.51 -79.17
C PHE A 494 -21.56 21.44 -77.99
N LYS A 495 -20.28 21.61 -77.63
CA LYS A 495 -19.88 22.62 -76.65
C LYS A 495 -20.34 24.03 -77.04
N THR A 496 -20.22 24.41 -78.31
CA THR A 496 -20.68 25.71 -78.82
C THR A 496 -22.20 25.85 -78.72
N ILE A 497 -22.94 24.75 -78.92
CA ILE A 497 -24.40 24.71 -78.71
C ILE A 497 -24.72 24.98 -77.24
N ASN A 498 -24.05 24.29 -76.31
CA ASN A 498 -24.24 24.50 -74.88
C ASN A 498 -23.87 25.93 -74.44
N ASP A 499 -22.75 26.45 -74.95
CA ASP A 499 -22.25 27.78 -74.61
C ASP A 499 -23.18 28.89 -75.14
N SER A 500 -23.83 28.67 -76.28
CA SER A 500 -24.68 29.67 -76.95
C SER A 500 -26.16 29.60 -76.55
N TYR A 501 -26.70 28.41 -76.31
CA TYR A 501 -28.14 28.18 -76.06
C TYR A 501 -28.43 27.61 -74.67
N GLY A 502 -27.38 27.34 -73.88
CA GLY A 502 -27.47 26.77 -72.55
C GLY A 502 -27.61 25.25 -72.53
N HIS A 503 -27.15 24.62 -71.46
CA HIS A 503 -27.18 23.16 -71.29
C HIS A 503 -28.56 22.53 -71.49
N LYS A 504 -29.65 23.19 -71.06
CA LYS A 504 -31.02 22.68 -71.28
C LYS A 504 -31.41 22.60 -72.75
N ALA A 505 -30.86 23.47 -73.61
CA ALA A 505 -31.08 23.39 -75.05
C ALA A 505 -30.25 22.27 -75.67
N GLY A 506 -28.99 22.10 -75.24
CA GLY A 506 -28.16 20.96 -75.61
C GLY A 506 -28.77 19.62 -75.21
N ASP A 507 -29.38 19.53 -74.03
CA ASP A 507 -30.10 18.34 -73.57
C ASP A 507 -31.27 18.00 -74.50
N ARG A 508 -32.09 19.00 -74.89
CA ARG A 508 -33.19 18.79 -75.85
C ARG A 508 -32.68 18.36 -77.21
N VAL A 509 -31.55 18.90 -77.65
CA VAL A 509 -30.86 18.46 -78.87
C VAL A 509 -30.46 17.00 -78.79
N LEU A 510 -29.81 16.57 -77.69
CA LEU A 510 -29.42 15.18 -77.52
C LEU A 510 -30.62 14.24 -77.48
N ILE A 511 -31.72 14.63 -76.83
CA ILE A 511 -32.97 13.85 -76.80
C ILE A 511 -33.54 13.69 -78.21
N ALA A 512 -33.73 14.80 -78.94
CA ALA A 512 -34.30 14.78 -80.28
C ALA A 512 -33.42 14.00 -81.27
N MET A 513 -32.10 14.16 -81.18
CA MET A 513 -31.15 13.44 -82.00
C MET A 513 -31.11 11.95 -81.66
N SER A 514 -31.22 11.60 -80.38
CA SER A 514 -31.30 10.20 -79.94
C SER A 514 -32.52 9.50 -80.51
N GLU A 515 -33.68 10.17 -80.51
CA GLU A 515 -34.91 9.62 -81.09
C GLU A 515 -34.81 9.49 -82.62
N ALA A 516 -34.20 10.47 -83.29
CA ALA A 516 -33.94 10.41 -84.73
C ALA A 516 -32.97 9.28 -85.09
N MET A 517 -31.86 9.14 -84.36
CA MET A 517 -30.90 8.05 -84.55
C MET A 517 -31.54 6.69 -84.29
N LYS A 518 -32.32 6.55 -83.22
CA LYS A 518 -33.03 5.31 -82.90
C LYS A 518 -34.02 4.92 -84.00
N THR A 519 -34.78 5.90 -84.50
CA THR A 519 -35.77 5.67 -85.56
C THR A 519 -35.09 5.30 -86.87
N TYR A 520 -33.99 5.96 -87.23
CA TYR A 520 -33.22 5.66 -88.44
C TYR A 520 -32.56 4.28 -88.36
N VAL A 521 -31.93 3.96 -87.22
CA VAL A 521 -31.19 2.70 -87.05
C VAL A 521 -32.13 1.49 -87.00
N GLY A 522 -33.29 1.63 -86.36
CA GLY A 522 -34.35 0.62 -86.39
C GLY A 522 -33.86 -0.78 -86.05
N SER A 523 -34.20 -1.76 -86.90
CA SER A 523 -33.78 -3.15 -86.78
C SER A 523 -32.47 -3.47 -87.51
N GLU A 524 -31.90 -2.52 -88.24
CA GLU A 524 -30.68 -2.69 -89.05
C GLU A 524 -29.40 -2.51 -88.20
N GLY A 525 -29.55 -2.11 -86.93
CA GLY A 525 -28.43 -1.94 -86.02
C GLY A 525 -28.83 -1.73 -84.56
N MET A 526 -27.89 -1.22 -83.77
CA MET A 526 -28.10 -0.76 -82.40
C MET A 526 -27.54 0.64 -82.22
N ILE A 527 -28.18 1.46 -81.40
CA ILE A 527 -27.66 2.76 -80.99
C ILE A 527 -27.77 2.92 -79.49
N GLY A 528 -26.71 3.42 -78.85
CA GLY A 528 -26.61 3.63 -77.41
C GLY A 528 -25.79 4.86 -77.10
N ARG A 529 -26.05 5.49 -75.96
CA ARG A 529 -25.26 6.66 -75.54
C ARG A 529 -23.96 6.17 -74.89
N TRP A 530 -22.83 6.52 -75.50
CA TRP A 530 -21.50 6.11 -75.06
C TRP A 530 -21.02 6.97 -73.87
N GLY A 531 -21.31 8.27 -73.91
CA GLY A 531 -21.06 9.21 -72.83
C GLY A 531 -21.12 10.65 -73.31
N GLY A 532 -21.65 11.58 -72.50
CA GLY A 532 -21.71 13.00 -72.89
C GLY A 532 -22.46 13.22 -74.22
N GLU A 533 -21.75 13.70 -75.25
CA GLU A 533 -22.26 13.94 -76.61
C GLU A 533 -21.95 12.80 -77.61
N GLU A 534 -21.43 11.68 -77.12
CA GLU A 534 -21.00 10.55 -77.94
C GLU A 534 -22.02 9.40 -77.93
N PHE A 535 -22.18 8.75 -79.08
CA PHE A 535 -23.07 7.62 -79.29
C PHE A 535 -22.33 6.48 -79.96
N LEU A 536 -22.65 5.25 -79.56
CA LEU A 536 -22.14 4.04 -80.18
C LEU A 536 -23.21 3.47 -81.11
N LEU A 537 -22.85 3.30 -82.37
CA LEU A 537 -23.65 2.69 -83.42
C LEU A 537 -23.08 1.31 -83.74
N VAL A 538 -23.95 0.31 -83.79
CA VAL A 538 -23.64 -1.03 -84.29
C VAL A 538 -24.47 -1.24 -85.55
N MET A 539 -23.85 -1.67 -86.65
CA MET A 539 -24.51 -1.88 -87.94
C MET A 539 -24.41 -3.35 -88.36
N TYR A 540 -25.51 -3.96 -88.77
CA TYR A 540 -25.58 -5.37 -89.18
C TYR A 540 -25.50 -5.51 -90.70
N GLU A 541 -24.36 -5.13 -91.28
CA GLU A 541 -24.13 -5.17 -92.73
C GLU A 541 -23.14 -6.26 -93.13
N ASP A 542 -23.24 -6.73 -94.37
CA ASP A 542 -22.34 -7.79 -94.89
C ASP A 542 -21.01 -7.24 -95.38
N LYS A 543 -21.03 -6.00 -95.91
CA LYS A 543 -19.87 -5.33 -96.49
C LYS A 543 -19.66 -3.96 -95.87
N LEU A 544 -18.39 -3.59 -95.77
CA LEU A 544 -17.98 -2.28 -95.27
C LEU A 544 -18.55 -1.12 -96.10
N GLU A 545 -18.68 -1.29 -97.42
CA GLU A 545 -19.29 -0.26 -98.28
C GLU A 545 -20.77 -0.04 -97.94
N GLU A 546 -21.48 -1.08 -97.50
CA GLU A 546 -22.88 -1.00 -97.04
C GLU A 546 -22.95 -0.29 -95.70
N ALA A 547 -22.11 -0.66 -94.73
CA ALA A 547 -22.00 0.02 -93.44
C ALA A 547 -21.62 1.52 -93.59
N MET A 548 -20.68 1.84 -94.48
CA MET A 548 -20.31 3.22 -94.79
C MET A 548 -21.46 4.00 -95.44
N ARG A 549 -22.27 3.37 -96.30
CA ARG A 549 -23.46 4.00 -96.89
C ARG A 549 -24.53 4.24 -95.84
N PHE A 550 -24.80 3.26 -94.98
CA PHE A 550 -25.76 3.36 -93.89
C PHE A 550 -25.39 4.48 -92.91
N ALA A 551 -24.13 4.51 -92.45
CA ALA A 551 -23.65 5.57 -91.56
C ALA A 551 -23.67 6.96 -92.22
N ASN A 552 -23.31 7.06 -93.51
CA ASN A 552 -23.43 8.33 -94.23
C ASN A 552 -24.90 8.76 -94.40
N GLY A 553 -25.81 7.83 -94.62
CA GLY A 553 -27.24 8.10 -94.66
C GLY A 553 -27.76 8.62 -93.32
N LEU A 554 -27.32 8.04 -92.20
CA LEU A 554 -27.62 8.55 -90.87
C LEU A 554 -27.08 9.97 -90.67
N ARG A 555 -25.82 10.21 -91.06
CA ARG A 555 -25.20 11.54 -91.01
C ARG A 555 -25.98 12.58 -91.81
N GLU A 556 -26.38 12.26 -93.04
CA GLU A 556 -27.18 13.14 -93.89
C GLU A 556 -28.57 13.38 -93.32
N HIS A 557 -29.19 12.33 -92.78
CA HIS A 557 -30.47 12.41 -92.11
C HIS A 557 -30.40 13.42 -90.95
N ILE A 558 -29.43 13.29 -90.04
CA ILE A 558 -29.25 14.22 -88.92
C ILE A 558 -28.93 15.65 -89.41
N ALA A 559 -28.07 15.80 -90.43
CA ALA A 559 -27.75 17.11 -91.00
C ALA A 559 -28.94 17.81 -91.66
N GLY A 560 -29.95 17.05 -92.11
CA GLY A 560 -31.18 17.56 -92.71
C GLY A 560 -32.29 17.90 -91.71
N LEU A 561 -32.12 17.58 -90.43
CA LEU A 561 -33.12 17.87 -89.39
C LEU A 561 -32.98 19.32 -88.87
N MET A 562 -34.14 19.96 -88.69
CA MET A 562 -34.24 21.20 -87.94
C MET A 562 -34.63 20.87 -86.50
N PHE A 563 -33.81 21.26 -85.54
CA PHE A 563 -34.04 21.00 -84.13
C PHE A 563 -34.71 22.21 -83.50
N GLU A 564 -35.98 22.11 -83.08
CA GLU A 564 -36.75 23.24 -82.51
C GLU A 564 -36.05 23.98 -81.35
N ALA A 565 -35.10 23.32 -80.68
CA ALA A 565 -34.34 23.90 -79.59
C ALA A 565 -33.26 24.92 -80.03
N ILE A 566 -32.84 24.92 -81.31
CA ILE A 566 -31.79 25.78 -81.85
C ILE A 566 -32.02 26.12 -83.35
N ASP A 567 -31.72 27.35 -83.76
CA ASP A 567 -31.89 27.81 -85.16
C ASP A 567 -30.68 27.47 -86.08
N VAL A 568 -29.86 26.48 -85.70
CA VAL A 568 -28.66 26.07 -86.43
C VAL A 568 -28.72 24.58 -86.73
N GLY A 569 -28.35 24.19 -87.96
CA GLY A 569 -28.26 22.78 -88.34
C GLY A 569 -27.19 22.03 -87.53
N ILE A 570 -27.50 20.81 -87.12
CA ILE A 570 -26.60 19.97 -86.31
C ILE A 570 -25.97 18.93 -87.21
N THR A 571 -24.66 18.77 -87.11
CA THR A 571 -23.94 17.72 -87.84
C THR A 571 -23.30 16.74 -86.88
N ILE A 572 -23.10 15.52 -87.37
CA ILE A 572 -22.39 14.48 -86.63
C ILE A 572 -21.19 14.00 -87.45
N THR A 573 -20.12 13.66 -86.75
CA THR A 573 -19.00 12.93 -87.35
C THR A 573 -19.05 11.49 -86.87
N ILE A 574 -18.80 10.53 -87.76
CA ILE A 574 -18.84 9.10 -87.46
C ILE A 574 -17.51 8.45 -87.82
N GLY A 575 -16.86 7.81 -86.85
CA GLY A 575 -15.70 6.94 -87.06
C GLY A 575 -16.11 5.49 -87.08
N ILE A 576 -15.76 4.74 -88.13
CA ILE A 576 -16.21 3.37 -88.36
C ILE A 576 -15.02 2.41 -88.33
N SER A 577 -15.14 1.31 -87.59
CA SER A 577 -14.15 0.23 -87.55
C SER A 577 -14.71 -1.07 -88.11
N VAL A 578 -13.79 -1.88 -88.67
CA VAL A 578 -14.09 -3.24 -89.11
C VAL A 578 -13.80 -4.18 -87.95
N CYS A 579 -14.82 -4.93 -87.52
CA CYS A 579 -14.68 -5.93 -86.47
C CYS A 579 -14.46 -7.30 -87.13
N ASP A 580 -13.43 -8.02 -86.68
CA ASP A 580 -13.11 -9.39 -87.10
C ASP A 580 -13.03 -10.26 -85.84
N ASP A 581 -13.29 -11.56 -85.96
CA ASP A 581 -13.35 -12.53 -84.85
C ASP A 581 -12.04 -12.64 -84.06
N ARG A 582 -10.96 -12.05 -84.59
CA ARG A 582 -9.60 -12.04 -84.00
C ARG A 582 -9.32 -10.80 -83.15
N LEU A 583 -10.18 -9.78 -83.17
CA LEU A 583 -9.98 -8.51 -82.47
C LEU A 583 -10.92 -8.44 -81.26
N SER A 584 -10.43 -7.88 -80.14
CA SER A 584 -11.29 -7.61 -78.99
C SER A 584 -12.23 -6.45 -79.27
N LEU A 585 -13.41 -6.46 -78.64
CA LEU A 585 -14.39 -5.37 -78.75
C LEU A 585 -13.78 -4.00 -78.44
N ASP A 586 -12.98 -3.91 -77.37
CA ASP A 586 -12.27 -2.68 -77.01
C ASP A 586 -11.34 -2.19 -78.11
N HIS A 587 -10.67 -3.10 -78.82
CA HIS A 587 -9.78 -2.74 -79.93
C HIS A 587 -10.57 -2.16 -81.11
N CYS A 588 -11.73 -2.73 -81.43
CA CYS A 588 -12.61 -2.22 -82.47
C CYS A 588 -13.18 -0.83 -82.13
N ILE A 589 -13.53 -0.58 -80.86
CA ILE A 589 -14.01 0.73 -80.41
C ILE A 589 -12.88 1.77 -80.50
N ASN A 590 -11.66 1.43 -80.10
CA ASN A 590 -10.50 2.32 -80.21
C ASN A 590 -10.19 2.69 -81.67
N GLN A 591 -10.30 1.75 -82.61
CA GLN A 591 -10.14 2.06 -84.03
C GLN A 591 -11.23 3.01 -84.55
N ALA A 592 -12.48 2.84 -84.09
CA ALA A 592 -13.58 3.73 -84.44
C ALA A 592 -13.35 5.16 -83.89
N ASP A 593 -12.82 5.27 -82.66
CA ASP A 593 -12.46 6.55 -82.05
C ASP A 593 -11.33 7.28 -82.81
N GLU A 594 -10.27 6.56 -83.20
CA GLU A 594 -9.21 7.13 -84.04
C GLU A 594 -9.76 7.67 -85.38
N ALA A 595 -10.68 6.92 -86.00
CA ALA A 595 -11.34 7.32 -87.24
C ALA A 595 -12.24 8.56 -87.03
N LEU A 596 -12.96 8.62 -85.91
CA LEU A 596 -13.81 9.74 -85.51
C LEU A 596 -12.97 11.01 -85.30
N TYR A 597 -11.86 10.88 -84.56
CA TYR A 597 -10.92 11.97 -84.32
C TYR A 597 -10.36 12.55 -85.64
N LEU A 598 -9.99 11.67 -86.59
CA LEU A 598 -9.55 12.09 -87.92
C LEU A 598 -10.67 12.77 -88.71
N GLY A 599 -11.91 12.29 -88.60
CA GLY A 599 -13.09 12.92 -89.22
C GLY A 599 -13.32 14.33 -88.69
N LYS A 600 -13.23 14.52 -87.36
CA LYS A 600 -13.37 15.84 -86.73
C LYS A 600 -12.31 16.83 -87.20
N ARG A 601 -11.05 16.37 -87.36
CA ARG A 601 -9.96 17.24 -87.85
C ARG A 601 -10.05 17.58 -89.33
N ASN A 602 -10.66 16.71 -90.14
CA ASN A 602 -10.79 16.88 -91.59
C ASN A 602 -12.06 17.64 -92.01
N GLY A 603 -12.60 18.51 -91.15
CA GLY A 603 -13.73 19.37 -91.48
C GLY A 603 -15.09 18.95 -90.93
N ARG A 604 -15.15 17.91 -90.06
CA ARG A 604 -16.39 17.43 -89.41
C ARG A 604 -17.45 16.96 -90.43
N ASN A 605 -18.67 16.66 -89.97
CA ASN A 605 -19.81 16.24 -90.79
C ASN A 605 -19.46 15.20 -91.85
N GLN A 606 -18.77 14.12 -91.46
CA GLN A 606 -18.31 13.08 -92.37
C GLN A 606 -18.23 11.72 -91.69
N CYS A 607 -18.32 10.65 -92.48
CA CYS A 607 -17.99 9.30 -92.03
C CYS A 607 -16.55 8.95 -92.44
N ARG A 608 -15.75 8.44 -91.50
CA ARG A 608 -14.39 7.98 -91.74
C ARG A 608 -14.27 6.53 -91.30
N GLN A 609 -13.60 5.73 -92.12
CA GLN A 609 -13.18 4.40 -91.72
C GLN A 609 -11.80 4.45 -91.06
N ALA A 610 -11.57 3.61 -90.06
CA ALA A 610 -10.25 3.31 -89.53
C ALA A 610 -9.33 2.79 -90.63
N LYS A 611 -8.07 3.25 -90.66
CA LYS A 611 -7.07 2.66 -91.56
C LYS A 611 -6.76 1.25 -91.06
N ARG A 612 -6.78 0.27 -91.97
CA ARG A 612 -6.33 -1.09 -91.67
C ARG A 612 -4.88 -1.13 -91.20
#